data_AF-A0A914UPK0-F1
#
_entry.id   AF-A0A914UPK0-F1
#
_cell.length_a   1.000
_cell.length_b   1.000
_cell.length_c   1.000
_cell.angle_alpha   90.00
_cell.angle_beta   90.00
_cell.angle_gamma   90.00
#
_symmetry.space_group_name_H-M   'P 1'
#
loop_
_entity.id
_entity.type
_entity.pdbx_description
1 polymer ?
#
loop_
_entity_poly.entity_id
_entity_poly.type
_entity_poly.pdbx_seq_one_letter_code
_entity_poly.pdbx_strand_id
1 'polypeptide(L)'
;MEDCDRPTPVPAGRCLYSAAATDEMRIYARRLFLLLCGAFVTAIVLLNLPQEGKDSHVTGAQPRPSQRKLRKKSESEEKPGSTPPPQEGVGPKAPADPLKFGPAAVVANRRIDSDLTAKLRTYLATLNERGDDRRLREIHGSDSIQTSRSIDELAAKNLCFVSKCDYYCDTTHAICGSPDLKEGSLQMFLPDEDVVPRVHNRSPYRRTYSKRNQLAAWQEDMQYCATKVKTKKAYGHGRRLLDLIDLHIMDFLIGNQDRHHFETFSVFEEYEAYPVHLDNGRAFGKTKFDDTDILLPLAQCCVIRPSTLRTLLSYYSGPVSLSEALYRSMSADPVAPILANKHYPALERRLETTLRTVLKCLSQTDSVESVIRTSFENPDGVEDETKSQEEDNAVADDGKKA
;
A
#
# COMPACT_ATOMS: atom_id res chain seq x y z
N MET A 1 -50.32 0.65 -23.82
CA MET A 1 -51.71 1.14 -23.74
C MET A 1 -51.77 1.94 -22.47
N GLU A 2 -51.63 3.26 -22.53
CA GLU A 2 -51.36 4.15 -23.68
C GLU A 2 -49.83 4.37 -23.90
N ASP A 3 -49.35 5.28 -24.74
CA ASP A 3 -49.56 5.38 -26.20
C ASP A 3 -48.27 5.97 -26.84
N CYS A 4 -47.94 5.62 -28.08
CA CYS A 4 -46.61 5.86 -28.66
C CYS A 4 -46.66 6.22 -30.16
N ASP A 5 -46.97 7.48 -30.51
CA ASP A 5 -46.64 7.98 -31.85
C ASP A 5 -46.52 9.52 -31.96
N ARG A 6 -45.30 10.01 -32.24
CA ARG A 6 -44.97 10.94 -33.36
C ARG A 6 -43.53 11.48 -33.28
N PRO A 7 -42.84 11.64 -34.42
CA PRO A 7 -41.49 12.23 -34.47
C PRO A 7 -41.51 13.76 -34.64
N THR A 8 -40.45 14.43 -34.17
CA THR A 8 -40.10 15.82 -34.54
C THR A 8 -38.66 15.87 -35.11
N PRO A 9 -38.40 16.68 -36.16
CA PRO A 9 -37.09 16.70 -36.82
C PRO A 9 -36.10 17.64 -36.13
N VAL A 10 -34.90 17.14 -35.84
CA VAL A 10 -33.74 17.94 -35.38
C VAL A 10 -32.84 18.24 -36.60
N PRO A 11 -32.37 19.48 -36.81
CA PRO A 11 -31.55 19.82 -37.97
C PRO A 11 -30.15 19.20 -37.91
N ALA A 12 -29.61 18.83 -39.09
CA ALA A 12 -28.36 18.10 -39.21
C ALA A 12 -27.10 18.95 -38.92
N GLY A 13 -26.59 18.85 -37.69
CA GLY A 13 -25.23 19.26 -37.36
C GLY A 13 -24.20 18.34 -38.00
N ARG A 14 -23.23 18.89 -38.76
CA ARG A 14 -22.20 18.10 -39.44
C ARG A 14 -21.09 17.65 -38.48
N CYS A 15 -20.99 16.35 -38.21
CA CYS A 15 -19.80 15.78 -37.60
C CYS A 15 -18.63 15.79 -38.60
N LEU A 16 -17.64 16.68 -38.39
CA LEU A 16 -16.38 16.68 -39.13
C LEU A 16 -15.44 15.63 -38.55
N TYR A 17 -15.35 14.47 -39.20
CA TYR A 17 -14.32 13.47 -38.90
C TYR A 17 -12.93 13.97 -39.35
N SER A 18 -12.11 14.42 -38.40
CA SER A 18 -10.70 14.71 -38.64
C SER A 18 -9.85 13.43 -38.50
N ALA A 19 -9.86 12.60 -39.54
CA ALA A 19 -9.04 11.39 -39.60
C ALA A 19 -7.59 11.70 -40.06
N ALA A 20 -6.88 12.56 -39.32
CA ALA A 20 -5.59 13.13 -39.73
C ALA A 20 -4.62 13.38 -38.56
N ALA A 21 -4.31 12.36 -37.74
CA ALA A 21 -3.36 12.48 -36.62
C ALA A 21 -2.53 11.22 -36.29
N THR A 22 -2.91 10.04 -36.80
CA THR A 22 -2.40 8.75 -36.29
C THR A 22 -1.15 8.20 -37.00
N ASP A 23 -0.96 8.46 -38.30
CA ASP A 23 0.20 7.92 -39.05
C ASP A 23 1.47 8.77 -38.94
N GLU A 24 1.36 10.10 -38.90
CA GLU A 24 2.52 10.99 -38.71
C GLU A 24 3.32 10.62 -37.45
N MET A 25 2.65 10.47 -36.30
CA MET A 25 3.32 10.08 -35.05
C MET A 25 4.02 8.71 -35.13
N ARG A 26 3.48 7.74 -35.88
CA ARG A 26 4.10 6.43 -36.08
C ARG A 26 5.40 6.52 -36.90
N ILE A 27 5.48 7.45 -37.85
CA ILE A 27 6.69 7.71 -38.64
C ILE A 27 7.76 8.38 -37.78
N TYR A 28 7.39 9.41 -37.00
CA TYR A 28 8.33 10.10 -36.10
C TYR A 28 8.88 9.19 -34.99
N ALA A 29 8.03 8.39 -34.34
CA ALA A 29 8.46 7.46 -33.29
C ALA A 29 9.50 6.44 -33.81
N ARG A 30 9.29 5.86 -34.99
CA ARG A 30 10.24 4.92 -35.61
C ARG A 30 11.58 5.59 -35.97
N ARG A 31 11.54 6.83 -36.48
CA ARG A 31 12.76 7.59 -36.81
C ARG A 31 13.55 7.98 -35.56
N LEU A 32 12.87 8.41 -34.49
CA LEU A 32 13.51 8.76 -33.22
C LEU A 32 14.15 7.54 -32.57
N PHE A 33 13.47 6.39 -32.56
CA PHE A 33 14.01 5.13 -32.03
C PHE A 33 15.29 4.71 -32.77
N LEU A 34 15.30 4.73 -34.11
CA LEU A 34 16.49 4.41 -34.92
C LEU A 34 17.67 5.36 -34.65
N LEU A 35 17.41 6.66 -34.48
CA LEU A 35 18.43 7.65 -34.12
C LEU A 35 19.03 7.40 -32.73
N LEU A 36 18.18 7.07 -31.74
CA LEU A 36 18.62 6.74 -30.37
C LEU A 36 19.44 5.44 -30.34
N CYS A 37 19.01 4.39 -31.06
CA CYS A 37 19.80 3.17 -31.20
C CYS A 37 21.15 3.43 -31.87
N GLY A 38 21.20 4.24 -32.94
CA GLY A 38 22.45 4.62 -33.61
C GLY A 38 23.41 5.38 -32.68
N ALA A 39 22.90 6.33 -31.91
CA ALA A 39 23.68 7.07 -30.92
C ALA A 39 24.23 6.14 -29.81
N PHE A 40 23.40 5.20 -29.31
CA PHE A 40 23.78 4.27 -28.25
C PHE A 40 24.85 3.27 -28.70
N VAL A 41 24.73 2.71 -29.91
CA VAL A 41 25.77 1.85 -30.51
C VAL A 41 27.07 2.62 -30.72
N THR A 42 27.00 3.87 -31.20
CA THR A 42 28.18 4.72 -31.39
C THR A 42 28.88 5.02 -30.06
N ALA A 43 28.12 5.30 -29.00
CA ALA A 43 28.67 5.50 -27.66
C ALA A 43 29.35 4.23 -27.11
N ILE A 44 28.75 3.04 -27.29
CA ILE A 44 29.36 1.77 -26.90
C ILE A 44 30.68 1.54 -27.64
N VAL A 45 30.74 1.79 -28.95
CA VAL A 45 31.99 1.64 -29.73
C VAL A 45 33.07 2.59 -29.22
N LEU A 46 32.75 3.87 -28.99
CA LEU A 46 33.72 4.86 -28.48
C LEU A 46 34.20 4.56 -27.06
N LEU A 47 33.35 3.99 -26.19
CA LEU A 47 33.70 3.61 -24.82
C LEU A 47 34.49 2.29 -24.72
N ASN A 48 34.58 1.51 -25.80
CA ASN A 48 35.34 0.24 -25.85
C ASN A 48 36.61 0.32 -26.73
N LEU A 49 37.01 1.51 -27.18
CA LEU A 49 38.32 1.71 -27.79
C LEU A 49 39.41 1.63 -26.69
N PRO A 50 40.41 0.73 -26.80
CA PRO A 50 41.46 0.62 -25.81
C PRO A 50 42.35 1.86 -25.84
N GLN A 51 42.52 2.52 -24.68
CA GLN A 51 43.50 3.58 -24.53
C GLN A 51 44.90 2.98 -24.35
N GLU A 52 45.81 3.22 -25.29
CA GLU A 52 47.23 2.95 -25.08
C GLU A 52 47.76 3.85 -23.95
N GLY A 53 48.35 3.23 -22.92
CA GLY A 53 48.74 3.92 -21.71
C GLY A 53 50.08 4.68 -21.82
N LYS A 54 50.27 5.63 -20.91
CA LYS A 54 51.59 6.15 -20.53
C LYS A 54 51.68 6.28 -19.02
N ASP A 55 52.32 5.29 -18.40
CA ASP A 55 52.79 5.39 -17.03
C ASP A 55 53.94 6.39 -16.90
N SER A 56 53.92 7.17 -15.82
CA SER A 56 55.15 7.69 -15.21
C SER A 56 54.92 8.05 -13.74
N HIS A 57 55.60 7.34 -12.84
CA HIS A 57 55.74 7.68 -11.42
C HIS A 57 56.28 9.11 -11.21
N VAL A 58 55.91 9.75 -10.09
CA VAL A 58 56.86 10.45 -9.20
C VAL A 58 56.22 10.68 -7.81
N THR A 59 57.05 10.97 -6.80
CA THR A 59 56.75 10.84 -5.37
C THR A 59 56.40 12.14 -4.63
N GLY A 60 55.44 12.07 -3.71
CA GLY A 60 55.66 12.49 -2.31
C GLY A 60 55.17 13.88 -1.82
N ALA A 61 55.26 14.01 -0.49
CA ALA A 61 55.07 15.20 0.36
C ALA A 61 53.65 15.78 0.61
N GLN A 62 53.33 15.97 1.90
CA GLN A 62 52.28 16.89 2.40
C GLN A 62 52.86 18.32 2.53
N PRO A 63 52.00 19.35 2.70
CA PRO A 63 51.98 19.98 4.03
C PRO A 63 50.58 20.41 4.54
N ARG A 64 50.55 20.88 5.80
CA ARG A 64 49.37 21.37 6.54
C ARG A 64 49.12 22.89 6.39
N PRO A 65 47.96 23.44 6.82
CA PRO A 65 47.44 24.71 6.31
C PRO A 65 47.95 25.99 7.02
N SER A 66 47.85 27.12 6.30
CA SER A 66 48.16 28.45 6.81
C SER A 66 46.90 29.20 7.28
N GLN A 67 46.85 29.60 8.56
CA GLN A 67 45.91 30.62 9.03
C GLN A 67 46.46 32.03 8.74
N ARG A 68 45.59 33.01 8.45
CA ARG A 68 45.98 34.43 8.46
C ARG A 68 44.98 35.29 9.24
N LYS A 69 45.34 35.66 10.47
CA LYS A 69 44.65 36.68 11.27
C LYS A 69 45.19 38.07 10.92
N LEU A 70 44.32 39.09 10.91
CA LEU A 70 44.65 40.52 10.99
C LEU A 70 43.59 41.21 11.88
N ARG A 71 43.94 42.29 12.58
CA ARG A 71 43.17 42.85 13.72
C ARG A 71 43.51 44.33 13.99
N LYS A 72 42.53 45.09 14.52
CA LYS A 72 42.58 46.54 14.91
C LYS A 72 42.63 47.50 13.70
N LYS A 73 42.25 48.78 13.79
CA LYS A 73 41.66 49.63 14.87
C LYS A 73 40.17 49.95 14.52
N SER A 74 39.24 50.53 15.31
CA SER A 74 39.24 51.62 16.32
C SER A 74 39.66 53.00 15.76
N GLU A 75 39.27 54.16 16.31
CA GLU A 75 38.32 54.48 17.40
C GLU A 75 36.87 54.62 16.80
N SER A 76 35.81 55.35 17.22
CA SER A 76 35.40 56.29 18.30
C SER A 76 33.83 56.26 18.47
N GLU A 77 33.15 57.28 19.06
CA GLU A 77 31.68 57.33 19.33
C GLU A 77 31.01 58.69 18.94
N GLU A 78 29.69 58.71 18.63
CA GLU A 78 28.81 59.87 18.91
C GLU A 78 27.29 59.49 18.96
N LYS A 79 26.49 60.24 19.74
CA LYS A 79 25.02 60.18 19.98
C LYS A 79 24.59 61.53 20.61
N PRO A 80 23.28 61.91 20.70
CA PRO A 80 22.06 61.10 20.53
C PRO A 80 20.97 61.70 19.61
N GLY A 81 19.89 60.94 19.40
CA GLY A 81 18.61 61.41 18.83
C GLY A 81 17.49 60.38 19.09
N SER A 82 16.28 60.83 19.44
CA SER A 82 15.20 59.96 19.93
C SER A 82 13.95 59.98 19.05
N THR A 83 13.34 58.82 18.83
CA THR A 83 11.98 58.64 18.27
C THR A 83 11.46 57.22 18.59
N PRO A 84 10.14 56.98 18.67
CA PRO A 84 9.56 55.74 19.21
C PRO A 84 9.48 54.59 18.18
N PRO A 85 9.28 53.33 18.62
CA PRO A 85 9.37 52.16 17.75
C PRO A 85 8.13 51.92 16.87
N PRO A 86 8.30 51.54 15.59
CA PRO A 86 7.26 50.89 14.78
C PRO A 86 6.94 49.47 15.29
N GLN A 87 5.74 48.99 14.99
CA GLN A 87 5.19 47.73 15.52
C GLN A 87 5.67 46.47 14.78
N GLU A 88 5.52 45.31 15.43
CA GLU A 88 5.90 44.00 14.87
C GLU A 88 5.03 43.60 13.65
N GLY A 89 5.60 43.74 12.45
CA GLY A 89 5.05 43.13 11.25
C GLY A 89 5.28 41.62 11.26
N VAL A 90 4.30 40.83 11.73
CA VAL A 90 4.32 39.36 11.65
C VAL A 90 4.14 38.92 10.20
N GLY A 91 5.24 38.91 9.44
CA GLY A 91 5.29 38.33 8.11
C GLY A 91 4.97 36.83 8.14
N PRO A 92 4.44 36.25 7.05
CA PRO A 92 4.08 34.84 7.00
C PRO A 92 5.32 33.98 7.27
N LYS A 93 5.29 33.28 8.42
CA LYS A 93 6.35 32.38 8.86
C LYS A 93 6.55 31.30 7.79
N ALA A 94 7.72 31.28 7.17
CA ALA A 94 8.04 30.33 6.10
C ALA A 94 7.67 28.89 6.51
N PRO A 95 7.03 28.10 5.63
CA PRO A 95 6.63 26.74 5.96
C PRO A 95 7.85 25.94 6.39
N ALA A 96 7.70 25.16 7.46
CA ALA A 96 8.81 24.38 8.00
C ALA A 96 9.32 23.39 6.94
N ASP A 97 10.62 23.44 6.67
CA ASP A 97 11.34 22.61 5.70
C ASP A 97 10.91 21.12 5.79
N PRO A 98 10.18 20.60 4.78
CA PRO A 98 9.64 19.25 4.80
C PRO A 98 10.71 18.16 4.93
N LEU A 99 11.94 18.45 4.49
CA LEU A 99 13.06 17.49 4.46
C LEU A 99 13.53 17.11 5.87
N LYS A 100 13.19 17.88 6.91
CA LYS A 100 13.58 17.59 8.31
C LYS A 100 12.71 16.56 9.02
N PHE A 101 11.60 16.12 8.42
CA PHE A 101 10.72 15.08 8.97
C PHE A 101 10.68 13.81 8.12
N GLY A 102 11.80 13.44 7.48
CA GLY A 102 11.96 12.12 6.87
C GLY A 102 11.91 10.98 7.91
N PRO A 103 11.61 9.73 7.50
CA PRO A 103 11.44 8.61 8.44
C PRO A 103 12.70 8.31 9.28
N ALA A 104 13.90 8.71 8.84
CA ALA A 104 15.11 8.65 9.67
C ALA A 104 14.93 9.31 11.06
N ALA A 105 14.15 10.40 11.17
CA ALA A 105 13.86 11.05 12.45
C ALA A 105 12.88 10.26 13.34
N VAL A 106 12.05 9.39 12.72
CA VAL A 106 11.17 8.43 13.42
C VAL A 106 11.99 7.21 13.86
N VAL A 107 12.84 6.70 12.98
CA VAL A 107 13.75 5.55 13.21
C VAL A 107 14.71 5.82 14.36
N ALA A 108 15.31 7.02 14.42
CA ALA A 108 16.32 7.38 15.39
C ALA A 108 15.85 7.40 16.86
N ASN A 109 14.53 7.45 17.10
CA ASN A 109 13.93 7.48 18.45
C ASN A 109 13.02 6.27 18.74
N ARG A 110 13.13 5.18 17.97
CA ARG A 110 12.36 3.95 18.22
C ARG A 110 12.69 3.37 19.60
N ARG A 111 11.70 3.31 20.49
CA ARG A 111 11.77 2.54 21.74
C ARG A 111 11.40 1.09 21.43
N ILE A 112 12.39 0.21 21.37
CA ILE A 112 12.16 -1.21 21.16
C ILE A 112 11.96 -1.88 22.52
N ASP A 113 10.84 -2.57 22.69
CA ASP A 113 10.58 -3.41 23.85
C ASP A 113 11.46 -4.67 23.76
N SER A 114 12.53 -4.69 24.57
CA SER A 114 13.50 -5.77 24.61
C SER A 114 12.95 -7.06 25.23
N ASP A 115 11.94 -6.97 26.11
CA ASP A 115 11.29 -8.12 26.75
C ASP A 115 10.32 -8.80 25.76
N LEU A 116 9.48 -8.02 25.08
CA LEU A 116 8.66 -8.46 23.95
C LEU A 116 9.53 -9.13 22.88
N THR A 117 10.64 -8.49 22.52
CA THR A 117 11.59 -9.02 21.53
C THR A 117 12.23 -10.32 21.99
N ALA A 118 12.69 -10.41 23.25
CA ALA A 118 13.33 -11.60 23.80
C ALA A 118 12.36 -12.78 23.84
N LYS A 119 11.16 -12.59 24.40
CA LYS A 119 10.11 -13.63 24.49
C LYS A 119 9.76 -14.19 23.11
N LEU A 120 9.44 -13.32 22.15
CA LEU A 120 9.08 -13.75 20.80
C LEU A 120 10.23 -14.39 20.02
N ARG A 121 11.50 -14.03 20.30
CA ARG A 121 12.67 -14.75 19.76
C ARG A 121 12.85 -16.13 20.38
N THR A 122 12.62 -16.29 21.69
CA THR A 122 12.62 -17.61 22.34
C THR A 122 11.55 -18.53 21.73
N TYR A 123 10.33 -18.03 21.53
CA TYR A 123 9.26 -18.78 20.87
C TYR A 123 9.56 -19.12 19.40
N LEU A 124 10.31 -18.30 18.66
CA LEU A 124 10.76 -18.68 17.32
C LEU A 124 11.93 -19.68 17.32
N ALA A 125 12.74 -19.72 18.38
CA ALA A 125 13.91 -20.59 18.47
C ALA A 125 13.54 -22.07 18.60
N THR A 126 12.38 -22.41 19.19
CA THR A 126 11.89 -23.80 19.28
C THR A 126 11.51 -24.40 17.92
N LEU A 127 11.38 -23.57 16.88
CA LEU A 127 10.85 -23.96 15.55
C LEU A 127 11.94 -24.07 14.46
N ASN A 128 13.22 -23.96 14.83
CA ASN A 128 14.33 -23.72 13.89
C ASN A 128 15.00 -24.99 13.31
N GLU A 129 14.26 -26.09 13.12
CA GLU A 129 14.79 -27.29 12.42
C GLU A 129 14.46 -27.37 10.92
N ARG A 130 13.43 -26.67 10.42
CA ARG A 130 13.02 -26.75 9.00
C ARG A 130 12.68 -25.38 8.43
N GLY A 131 13.23 -25.08 7.27
CA GLY A 131 12.92 -23.89 6.49
C GLY A 131 12.98 -24.18 4.99
N ASP A 132 12.22 -23.41 4.23
CA ASP A 132 12.48 -23.10 2.82
C ASP A 132 12.12 -21.62 2.61
N ASP A 133 12.79 -20.96 1.67
CA ASP A 133 12.56 -19.56 1.30
C ASP A 133 12.71 -19.43 -0.22
N ARG A 134 11.59 -19.14 -0.90
CA ARG A 134 11.54 -19.04 -2.36
C ARG A 134 11.07 -17.66 -2.81
N ARG A 135 12.03 -16.89 -3.31
CA ARG A 135 11.77 -15.68 -4.10
C ARG A 135 10.95 -15.99 -5.34
N LEU A 136 9.90 -15.22 -5.55
CA LEU A 136 9.21 -15.10 -6.84
C LEU A 136 9.98 -14.15 -7.78
N ARG A 137 9.64 -14.17 -9.07
CA ARG A 137 10.11 -13.22 -10.08
C ARG A 137 8.91 -12.68 -10.86
N GLU A 138 9.02 -11.44 -11.32
CA GLU A 138 7.98 -10.74 -12.07
C GLU A 138 8.20 -10.88 -13.58
N ILE A 139 7.13 -10.70 -14.35
CA ILE A 139 7.11 -10.61 -15.81
C ILE A 139 6.20 -9.44 -16.18
N HIS A 140 6.62 -8.60 -17.14
CA HIS A 140 5.82 -7.47 -17.62
C HIS A 140 5.01 -7.83 -18.87
N GLY A 141 3.79 -7.30 -18.95
CA GLY A 141 3.01 -7.13 -20.18
C GLY A 141 2.55 -5.67 -20.30
N SER A 142 2.14 -5.26 -21.49
CA SER A 142 1.60 -3.93 -21.77
C SER A 142 0.57 -4.04 -22.87
N ASP A 143 -0.58 -3.38 -22.71
CA ASP A 143 -1.20 -2.59 -23.77
C ASP A 143 -2.29 -1.67 -23.22
N SER A 144 -2.80 -0.74 -24.04
CA SER A 144 -3.60 0.41 -23.62
C SER A 144 -5.10 0.32 -23.98
N ILE A 145 -5.97 0.84 -23.11
CA ILE A 145 -7.42 0.98 -23.35
C ILE A 145 -7.82 2.46 -23.42
N GLN A 146 -8.69 2.81 -24.38
CA GLN A 146 -9.27 4.15 -24.53
C GLN A 146 -10.56 4.31 -23.72
N THR A 147 -10.84 5.50 -23.21
CA THR A 147 -12.17 5.90 -22.71
C THR A 147 -12.55 7.30 -23.18
N SER A 148 -13.79 7.47 -23.64
CA SER A 148 -14.36 8.75 -24.07
C SER A 148 -14.86 9.57 -22.88
N ARG A 149 -14.49 10.84 -22.79
CA ARG A 149 -14.94 11.77 -21.74
C ARG A 149 -15.88 12.85 -22.30
N SER A 150 -16.89 13.24 -21.53
CA SER A 150 -17.35 14.63 -21.54
C SER A 150 -16.33 15.49 -20.81
N ILE A 151 -15.98 16.63 -21.39
CA ILE A 151 -15.01 17.59 -20.87
C ILE A 151 -15.74 18.90 -20.63
N ASP A 152 -15.77 19.34 -19.37
CA ASP A 152 -16.39 20.60 -18.96
C ASP A 152 -15.33 21.49 -18.30
N GLU A 153 -15.19 22.73 -18.80
CA GLU A 153 -14.39 23.77 -18.15
C GLU A 153 -15.18 24.40 -17.00
N LEU A 154 -14.93 23.97 -15.77
CA LEU A 154 -15.49 24.63 -14.59
C LEU A 154 -14.85 26.01 -14.35
N ALA A 155 -15.52 26.86 -13.56
CA ALA A 155 -15.23 28.30 -13.40
C ALA A 155 -13.78 28.66 -12.98
N ALA A 156 -12.97 27.71 -12.54
CA ALA A 156 -11.54 27.87 -12.24
C ALA A 156 -10.59 27.64 -13.44
N LYS A 157 -11.12 27.29 -14.62
CA LYS A 157 -10.37 26.87 -15.84
C LYS A 157 -9.51 25.60 -15.66
N ASN A 158 -9.84 24.76 -14.70
CA ASN A 158 -9.27 23.42 -14.59
C ASN A 158 -10.05 22.46 -15.49
N LEU A 159 -9.33 21.56 -16.15
CA LEU A 159 -9.90 20.44 -16.89
C LEU A 159 -10.43 19.41 -15.90
N CYS A 160 -11.72 19.11 -15.97
CA CYS A 160 -12.40 18.16 -15.10
C CYS A 160 -13.05 17.03 -15.90
N PHE A 161 -13.28 15.89 -15.26
CA PHE A 161 -14.07 14.81 -15.82
C PHE A 161 -14.97 14.14 -14.77
N VAL A 162 -16.14 13.71 -15.23
CA VAL A 162 -17.05 12.82 -14.50
C VAL A 162 -17.04 11.48 -15.22
N SER A 163 -16.88 10.38 -14.48
CA SER A 163 -16.94 9.02 -15.03
C SER A 163 -18.36 8.44 -14.91
N LYS A 164 -18.53 7.14 -15.14
CA LYS A 164 -19.77 6.41 -14.83
C LYS A 164 -19.48 5.37 -13.75
N CYS A 165 -20.09 5.54 -12.57
CA CYS A 165 -20.02 4.62 -11.43
C CYS A 165 -21.14 4.95 -10.43
N ASP A 166 -21.46 4.01 -9.53
CA ASP A 166 -22.58 4.17 -8.58
C ASP A 166 -22.23 5.09 -7.39
N TYR A 167 -20.94 5.26 -7.09
CA TYR A 167 -20.47 5.95 -5.88
C TYR A 167 -19.83 7.30 -6.21
N TYR A 168 -20.64 8.37 -6.18
CA TYR A 168 -20.22 9.76 -6.39
C TYR A 168 -19.55 10.06 -7.75
N CYS A 169 -19.92 9.35 -8.83
CA CYS A 169 -19.64 9.82 -10.19
C CYS A 169 -20.62 10.93 -10.61
N ASP A 170 -20.54 12.08 -9.95
CA ASP A 170 -21.35 13.28 -10.20
C ASP A 170 -20.48 14.54 -10.38
N THR A 171 -21.09 15.66 -10.79
CA THR A 171 -20.39 16.92 -11.08
C THR A 171 -19.80 17.62 -9.85
N THR A 172 -20.28 17.32 -8.64
CA THR A 172 -19.77 17.87 -7.37
C THR A 172 -18.47 17.20 -6.97
N HIS A 173 -18.34 15.91 -7.30
CA HIS A 173 -17.20 15.06 -7.00
C HIS A 173 -16.30 14.80 -8.22
N ALA A 174 -16.44 15.65 -9.27
CA ALA A 174 -15.69 15.56 -10.51
C ALA A 174 -14.16 15.61 -10.29
N ILE A 175 -13.43 14.80 -11.03
CA ILE A 175 -11.97 14.70 -10.89
C ILE A 175 -11.31 15.75 -11.79
N CYS A 176 -10.76 16.79 -11.17
CA CYS A 176 -10.10 17.91 -11.85
C CYS A 176 -8.57 17.85 -11.78
N GLY A 177 -7.90 18.31 -12.85
CA GLY A 177 -6.47 18.60 -12.90
C GLY A 177 -6.11 19.99 -12.32
N SER A 178 -4.86 20.41 -12.53
CA SER A 178 -4.39 21.77 -12.18
C SER A 178 -3.29 22.28 -13.14
N PRO A 179 -3.65 22.81 -14.33
CA PRO A 179 -5.01 22.90 -14.87
C PRO A 179 -5.52 21.55 -15.41
N ASP A 180 -4.63 20.75 -15.99
CA ASP A 180 -4.94 19.55 -16.79
C ASP A 180 -4.29 18.26 -16.26
N LEU A 181 -3.05 18.36 -15.77
CA LEU A 181 -2.31 17.24 -15.21
C LEU A 181 -3.03 16.62 -14.00
N LYS A 182 -3.06 15.28 -13.95
CA LYS A 182 -3.61 14.52 -12.83
C LYS A 182 -2.80 13.26 -12.54
N GLU A 183 -2.40 13.08 -11.29
CA GLU A 183 -1.77 11.88 -10.75
C GLU A 183 -2.81 10.77 -10.52
N GLY A 184 -2.39 9.51 -10.60
CA GLY A 184 -3.21 8.34 -10.28
C GLY A 184 -2.41 7.04 -10.28
N SER A 185 -2.91 6.04 -9.56
CA SER A 185 -2.31 4.70 -9.48
C SER A 185 -2.64 3.86 -10.72
N LEU A 186 -1.62 3.31 -11.39
CA LEU A 186 -1.79 2.32 -12.45
C LEU A 186 -1.45 0.92 -11.93
N GLN A 187 -2.45 0.04 -11.82
CA GLN A 187 -2.26 -1.37 -11.46
C GLN A 187 -2.19 -2.22 -12.73
N MET A 188 -1.34 -3.26 -12.72
CA MET A 188 -1.36 -4.28 -13.77
C MET A 188 -2.68 -5.05 -13.70
N PHE A 189 -3.29 -5.31 -14.87
CA PHE A 189 -4.46 -6.21 -14.92
C PHE A 189 -4.08 -7.62 -14.45
N LEU A 190 -5.02 -8.30 -13.80
CA LEU A 190 -4.92 -9.75 -13.62
C LEU A 190 -5.02 -10.43 -14.99
N PRO A 191 -4.53 -11.68 -15.14
CA PRO A 191 -4.77 -12.46 -16.35
C PRO A 191 -6.27 -12.63 -16.61
N ASP A 192 -6.62 -12.89 -17.88
CA ASP A 192 -8.01 -13.10 -18.29
C ASP A 192 -8.63 -14.28 -17.54
N GLU A 193 -9.90 -14.13 -17.14
CA GLU A 193 -10.61 -15.10 -16.29
C GLU A 193 -10.98 -16.38 -17.05
N ASP A 194 -11.11 -16.30 -18.38
CA ASP A 194 -11.24 -17.46 -19.27
C ASP A 194 -9.96 -18.33 -19.30
N VAL A 195 -8.82 -17.79 -18.83
CA VAL A 195 -7.50 -18.47 -18.82
C VAL A 195 -7.02 -18.79 -17.40
N VAL A 196 -7.28 -17.89 -16.45
CA VAL A 196 -6.90 -18.03 -15.03
C VAL A 196 -8.12 -17.69 -14.16
N PRO A 197 -9.04 -18.65 -13.98
CA PRO A 197 -10.29 -18.41 -13.28
C PRO A 197 -10.07 -17.99 -11.82
N ARG A 198 -11.01 -17.19 -11.30
CA ARG A 198 -10.96 -16.60 -9.96
C ARG A 198 -12.21 -16.99 -9.17
N VAL A 199 -12.07 -17.02 -7.85
CA VAL A 199 -13.17 -17.26 -6.91
C VAL A 199 -13.25 -16.09 -5.96
N HIS A 200 -14.40 -15.41 -5.95
CA HIS A 200 -14.71 -14.35 -4.99
C HIS A 200 -15.20 -14.98 -3.68
N ASN A 201 -14.42 -14.84 -2.61
CA ASN A 201 -14.72 -15.43 -1.31
C ASN A 201 -15.23 -14.35 -0.34
N ARG A 202 -16.34 -14.62 0.35
CA ARG A 202 -16.85 -13.77 1.44
C ARG A 202 -15.96 -13.90 2.68
N SER A 203 -15.53 -12.77 3.24
CA SER A 203 -14.76 -12.78 4.49
C SER A 203 -15.68 -13.15 5.67
N PRO A 204 -15.29 -14.09 6.56
CA PRO A 204 -16.03 -14.32 7.80
C PRO A 204 -15.96 -13.09 8.74
N TYR A 205 -14.94 -12.25 8.57
CA TYR A 205 -14.77 -10.97 9.27
C TYR A 205 -15.32 -9.78 8.46
N ARG A 206 -16.27 -10.01 7.55
CA ARG A 206 -16.99 -8.93 6.86
C ARG A 206 -17.77 -8.09 7.90
N ARG A 207 -17.56 -6.77 7.89
CA ARG A 207 -18.36 -5.81 8.68
C ARG A 207 -19.84 -5.82 8.26
N THR A 208 -20.73 -5.19 9.02
CA THR A 208 -22.17 -5.17 8.68
C THR A 208 -22.48 -4.37 7.42
N TYR A 209 -21.79 -3.25 7.21
CA TYR A 209 -22.11 -2.18 6.24
C TYR A 209 -23.46 -1.48 6.50
N SER A 210 -24.00 -1.57 7.71
CA SER A 210 -25.24 -0.90 8.12
C SER A 210 -24.96 0.24 9.11
N LYS A 211 -25.63 1.39 8.91
CA LYS A 211 -25.61 2.51 9.87
C LYS A 211 -26.46 2.24 11.11
N ARG A 212 -27.39 1.29 11.06
CA ARG A 212 -28.28 0.91 12.18
C ARG A 212 -27.61 -0.16 13.05
N ASN A 213 -27.24 -1.28 12.42
CA ASN A 213 -26.62 -2.42 13.10
C ASN A 213 -25.11 -2.34 12.82
N GLN A 214 -24.35 -1.70 13.71
CA GLN A 214 -22.95 -1.35 13.46
C GLN A 214 -21.94 -2.42 13.91
N LEU A 215 -22.37 -3.37 14.74
CA LEU A 215 -21.59 -4.52 15.20
C LEU A 215 -21.99 -5.77 14.43
N ALA A 216 -21.00 -6.52 13.95
CA ALA A 216 -21.15 -7.90 13.48
C ALA A 216 -20.81 -8.88 14.60
N ALA A 217 -21.29 -10.12 14.53
CA ALA A 217 -21.10 -11.13 15.58
C ALA A 217 -19.62 -11.33 16.00
N TRP A 218 -18.67 -11.21 15.06
CA TRP A 218 -17.23 -11.31 15.34
C TRP A 218 -16.63 -10.12 16.10
N GLN A 219 -17.33 -8.99 16.19
CA GLN A 219 -16.98 -7.85 17.04
C GLN A 219 -17.53 -7.99 18.47
N GLU A 220 -18.53 -8.86 18.66
CA GLU A 220 -19.24 -9.07 19.94
C GLU A 220 -18.75 -10.33 20.66
N ASP A 221 -18.51 -11.42 19.92
CA ASP A 221 -18.01 -12.69 20.46
C ASP A 221 -16.50 -12.87 20.23
N MET A 222 -15.73 -12.96 21.31
CA MET A 222 -14.30 -13.27 21.26
C MET A 222 -14.00 -14.76 21.01
N GLN A 223 -14.99 -15.65 21.12
CA GLN A 223 -14.88 -17.06 20.71
C GLN A 223 -15.23 -17.29 19.23
N TYR A 224 -15.65 -16.25 18.48
CA TYR A 224 -16.14 -16.39 17.11
C TYR A 224 -15.19 -17.18 16.19
N CYS A 225 -13.87 -17.00 16.30
CA CYS A 225 -12.96 -17.82 15.50
C CYS A 225 -13.00 -19.31 15.86
N ALA A 226 -13.11 -19.65 17.15
CA ALA A 226 -13.21 -21.03 17.60
C ALA A 226 -14.56 -21.67 17.22
N THR A 227 -15.66 -20.92 17.34
CA THR A 227 -17.04 -21.43 17.20
C THR A 227 -17.64 -21.33 15.80
N LYS A 228 -17.14 -20.41 14.95
CA LYS A 228 -17.73 -20.09 13.64
C LYS A 228 -16.73 -19.92 12.47
N VAL A 229 -15.42 -20.01 12.72
CA VAL A 229 -14.40 -19.98 11.65
C VAL A 229 -13.63 -21.29 11.57
N LYS A 230 -12.95 -21.73 12.64
CA LYS A 230 -12.16 -22.97 12.69
C LYS A 230 -13.00 -24.23 12.41
N THR A 231 -14.29 -24.20 12.69
CA THR A 231 -15.22 -25.31 12.39
C THR A 231 -15.63 -25.38 10.92
N LYS A 232 -15.52 -24.29 10.14
CA LYS A 232 -15.93 -24.31 8.71
C LYS A 232 -14.91 -25.08 7.87
N LYS A 233 -15.37 -26.01 7.02
CA LYS A 233 -14.56 -26.82 6.08
C LYS A 233 -13.47 -26.02 5.34
N ALA A 234 -13.76 -24.79 4.91
CA ALA A 234 -12.83 -23.92 4.19
C ALA A 234 -11.76 -23.21 5.05
N TYR A 235 -11.74 -23.41 6.36
CA TYR A 235 -10.76 -22.78 7.28
C TYR A 235 -10.24 -23.74 8.37
N GLY A 236 -10.92 -24.86 8.63
CA GLY A 236 -10.52 -25.83 9.66
C GLY A 236 -9.29 -26.67 9.33
N HIS A 237 -8.91 -26.75 8.06
CA HIS A 237 -7.66 -27.39 7.64
C HIS A 237 -6.95 -26.52 6.60
N GLY A 238 -5.63 -26.72 6.47
CA GLY A 238 -4.82 -26.11 5.43
C GLY A 238 -4.33 -24.69 5.71
N ARG A 239 -3.92 -24.00 4.64
CA ARG A 239 -3.30 -22.65 4.70
C ARG A 239 -4.30 -21.52 4.92
N ARG A 240 -5.57 -21.71 4.58
CA ARG A 240 -6.53 -20.62 4.31
C ARG A 240 -6.88 -19.78 5.55
N LEU A 241 -6.84 -20.36 6.75
CA LEU A 241 -6.95 -19.60 7.99
C LEU A 241 -5.72 -18.72 8.23
N LEU A 242 -4.50 -19.23 8.00
CA LEU A 242 -3.25 -18.48 8.17
C LEU A 242 -3.13 -17.32 7.17
N ASP A 243 -3.60 -17.51 5.93
CA ASP A 243 -3.65 -16.42 4.95
C ASP A 243 -4.65 -15.32 5.35
N LEU A 244 -5.80 -15.69 5.92
CA LEU A 244 -6.76 -14.71 6.46
C LEU A 244 -6.12 -13.89 7.59
N ILE A 245 -5.28 -14.49 8.44
CA ILE A 245 -4.51 -13.76 9.45
C ILE A 245 -3.47 -12.84 8.83
N ASP A 246 -2.66 -13.32 7.88
CA ASP A 246 -1.64 -12.50 7.22
C ASP A 246 -2.27 -11.29 6.48
N LEU A 247 -3.41 -11.50 5.83
CA LEU A 247 -4.20 -10.46 5.16
C LEU A 247 -4.73 -9.42 6.16
N HIS A 248 -5.29 -9.85 7.29
CA HIS A 248 -5.76 -8.94 8.34
C HIS A 248 -4.62 -8.23 9.10
N ILE A 249 -3.43 -8.83 9.20
CA ILE A 249 -2.22 -8.14 9.69
C ILE A 249 -1.83 -7.01 8.73
N MET A 250 -1.83 -7.28 7.41
CA MET A 250 -1.58 -6.26 6.39
C MET A 250 -2.62 -5.12 6.47
N ASP A 251 -3.91 -5.47 6.47
CA ASP A 251 -5.01 -4.52 6.54
C ASP A 251 -4.96 -3.69 7.83
N PHE A 252 -4.59 -4.27 8.98
CA PHE A 252 -4.41 -3.52 10.23
C PHE A 252 -3.25 -2.53 10.16
N LEU A 253 -2.08 -2.94 9.64
CA LEU A 253 -0.91 -2.07 9.49
C LEU A 253 -1.22 -0.84 8.62
N ILE A 254 -1.91 -1.03 7.49
CA ILE A 254 -2.28 0.07 6.59
C ILE A 254 -3.54 0.82 7.06
N GLY A 255 -4.39 0.19 7.87
CA GLY A 255 -5.64 0.73 8.40
C GLY A 255 -6.83 0.59 7.45
N ASN A 256 -6.88 -0.49 6.65
CA ASN A 256 -7.97 -0.80 5.74
C ASN A 256 -9.12 -1.51 6.49
N GLN A 257 -10.29 -0.88 6.51
CA GLN A 257 -11.47 -1.42 7.20
C GLN A 257 -12.40 -2.25 6.28
N ASP A 258 -12.05 -2.39 5.00
CA ASP A 258 -13.02 -2.73 3.94
C ASP A 258 -12.92 -4.16 3.37
N ARG A 259 -12.27 -5.08 4.09
CA ARG A 259 -12.02 -6.46 3.65
C ARG A 259 -13.29 -7.35 3.71
N HIS A 260 -14.32 -6.99 2.96
CA HIS A 260 -15.57 -7.74 2.86
C HIS A 260 -15.46 -9.04 2.06
N HIS A 261 -14.52 -9.07 1.11
CA HIS A 261 -14.26 -10.18 0.20
C HIS A 261 -12.75 -10.32 -0.02
N PHE A 262 -12.33 -11.47 -0.53
CA PHE A 262 -10.99 -11.71 -1.07
C PHE A 262 -11.07 -12.65 -2.27
N GLU A 263 -10.19 -12.48 -3.25
CA GLU A 263 -10.14 -13.32 -4.45
C GLU A 263 -9.07 -14.39 -4.33
N THR A 264 -9.33 -15.57 -4.89
CA THR A 264 -8.35 -16.67 -5.00
C THR A 264 -8.37 -17.24 -6.42
N PHE A 265 -7.21 -17.47 -7.04
CA PHE A 265 -7.15 -18.17 -8.33
C PHE A 265 -7.56 -19.65 -8.16
N SER A 266 -8.35 -20.20 -9.07
CA SER A 266 -8.77 -21.61 -9.10
C SER A 266 -8.06 -22.47 -10.15
N VAL A 267 -7.05 -21.92 -10.83
CA VAL A 267 -6.28 -22.58 -11.91
C VAL A 267 -5.40 -23.78 -11.46
N PHE A 268 -5.26 -24.00 -10.15
CA PHE A 268 -4.39 -25.05 -9.60
C PHE A 268 -5.20 -26.07 -8.78
N GLU A 269 -5.88 -26.98 -9.46
CA GLU A 269 -6.82 -27.95 -8.84
C GLU A 269 -6.22 -28.79 -7.70
N GLU A 270 -4.93 -29.14 -7.78
CA GLU A 270 -4.23 -29.96 -6.77
C GLU A 270 -3.73 -29.17 -5.55
N TYR A 271 -3.83 -27.84 -5.54
CA TYR A 271 -3.16 -26.98 -4.55
C TYR A 271 -4.09 -25.96 -3.90
N GLU A 272 -3.90 -25.74 -2.59
CA GLU A 272 -4.63 -24.70 -1.88
C GLU A 272 -4.24 -23.30 -2.36
N ALA A 273 -5.22 -22.62 -2.97
CA ALA A 273 -5.10 -21.24 -3.42
C ALA A 273 -4.92 -20.25 -2.26
N TYR A 274 -4.35 -19.09 -2.56
CA TYR A 274 -4.10 -18.00 -1.62
C TYR A 274 -4.90 -16.74 -2.00
N PRO A 275 -5.25 -15.87 -1.03
CA PRO A 275 -5.92 -14.61 -1.32
C PRO A 275 -5.00 -13.67 -2.09
N VAL A 276 -5.52 -13.04 -3.14
CA VAL A 276 -4.86 -11.93 -3.83
C VAL A 276 -5.12 -10.66 -3.04
N HIS A 277 -4.07 -9.92 -2.66
CA HIS A 277 -4.13 -8.76 -1.77
C HIS A 277 -4.61 -7.48 -2.51
N LEU A 278 -5.83 -7.50 -3.03
CA LEU A 278 -6.46 -6.42 -3.83
C LEU A 278 -7.13 -5.34 -2.95
N ASP A 279 -7.86 -4.41 -3.56
CA ASP A 279 -8.81 -3.47 -2.92
C ASP A 279 -8.26 -2.62 -1.76
N ASN A 280 -6.98 -2.26 -1.82
CA ASN A 280 -6.32 -1.46 -0.79
C ASN A 280 -6.62 0.06 -0.88
N GLY A 281 -7.54 0.48 -1.76
CA GLY A 281 -7.84 1.90 -2.03
C GLY A 281 -8.45 2.69 -0.86
N ARG A 282 -8.95 2.01 0.18
CA ARG A 282 -9.42 2.62 1.45
C ARG A 282 -8.39 2.57 2.59
N ALA A 283 -7.18 2.10 2.32
CA ALA A 283 -6.07 2.10 3.27
C ALA A 283 -5.57 3.54 3.60
N PHE A 284 -4.74 3.65 4.62
CA PHE A 284 -4.05 4.89 5.01
C PHE A 284 -4.94 6.14 5.26
N GLY A 285 -6.25 5.99 5.45
CA GLY A 285 -7.15 7.12 5.72
C GLY A 285 -6.92 7.82 7.07
N LYS A 286 -6.27 7.16 8.06
CA LYS A 286 -6.09 7.66 9.44
C LYS A 286 -4.68 7.36 9.98
N THR A 287 -4.08 8.32 10.70
CA THR A 287 -2.75 8.20 11.37
C THR A 287 -2.80 8.18 12.89
N LYS A 288 -3.79 8.87 13.48
CA LYS A 288 -3.99 9.03 14.93
C LYS A 288 -5.02 8.04 15.50
N PHE A 289 -5.39 7.03 14.72
CA PHE A 289 -6.38 6.01 15.07
C PHE A 289 -5.93 4.70 14.43
N ASP A 290 -6.02 3.62 15.20
CA ASP A 290 -5.69 2.26 14.80
C ASP A 290 -6.90 1.40 15.15
N ASP A 291 -7.48 0.73 14.16
CA ASP A 291 -8.72 0.00 14.32
C ASP A 291 -8.44 -1.43 14.78
N THR A 292 -8.48 -1.66 16.10
CA THR A 292 -8.15 -2.97 16.69
C THR A 292 -9.09 -4.09 16.24
N ASP A 293 -10.29 -3.76 15.76
CA ASP A 293 -11.21 -4.71 15.13
C ASP A 293 -10.57 -5.44 13.94
N ILE A 294 -9.75 -4.75 13.12
CA ILE A 294 -9.11 -5.39 11.95
C ILE A 294 -8.19 -6.53 12.40
N LEU A 295 -7.60 -6.41 13.59
CA LEU A 295 -6.68 -7.39 14.19
C LEU A 295 -7.41 -8.50 14.98
N LEU A 296 -8.74 -8.46 15.10
CA LEU A 296 -9.50 -9.48 15.82
C LEU A 296 -9.30 -10.93 15.32
N PRO A 297 -9.09 -11.22 14.02
CA PRO A 297 -8.77 -12.59 13.59
C PRO A 297 -7.50 -13.12 14.27
N LEU A 298 -6.44 -12.32 14.36
CA LEU A 298 -5.22 -12.72 15.07
C LEU A 298 -5.51 -12.93 16.57
N ALA A 299 -6.28 -12.03 17.18
CA ALA A 299 -6.58 -12.04 18.61
C ALA A 299 -7.60 -13.12 19.06
N GLN A 300 -8.43 -13.64 18.15
CA GLN A 300 -9.43 -14.68 18.39
C GLN A 300 -8.95 -16.05 17.93
N CYS A 301 -8.34 -16.14 16.74
CA CYS A 301 -7.86 -17.40 16.20
C CYS A 301 -6.56 -17.84 16.86
N CYS A 302 -5.73 -16.89 17.31
CA CYS A 302 -4.41 -17.11 17.89
C CYS A 302 -3.55 -18.11 17.09
N VAL A 303 -3.51 -17.93 15.77
CA VAL A 303 -2.58 -18.63 14.88
C VAL A 303 -1.82 -17.61 14.02
N ILE A 304 -0.54 -17.86 13.73
CA ILE A 304 0.29 -17.01 12.87
C ILE A 304 1.35 -17.84 12.13
N ARG A 305 1.67 -17.43 10.90
CA ARG A 305 2.67 -18.09 10.08
C ARG A 305 4.10 -17.74 10.55
N PRO A 306 5.03 -18.72 10.70
CA PRO A 306 6.37 -18.45 11.21
C PRO A 306 7.19 -17.47 10.37
N SER A 307 7.01 -17.44 9.04
CA SER A 307 7.64 -16.43 8.18
C SER A 307 7.14 -15.01 8.46
N THR A 308 5.83 -14.83 8.65
CA THR A 308 5.22 -13.56 9.04
C THR A 308 5.76 -13.07 10.38
N LEU A 309 5.77 -13.93 11.41
CA LEU A 309 6.31 -13.54 12.72
C LEU A 309 7.81 -13.19 12.69
N ARG A 310 8.63 -13.98 11.98
CA ARG A 310 10.05 -13.68 11.72
C ARG A 310 10.22 -12.31 11.05
N THR A 311 9.39 -12.01 10.05
CA THR A 311 9.42 -10.76 9.28
C THR A 311 9.03 -9.56 10.15
N LEU A 312 7.90 -9.63 10.87
CA LEU A 312 7.45 -8.57 11.77
C LEU A 312 8.51 -8.25 12.84
N LEU A 313 9.11 -9.27 13.45
CA LEU A 313 10.20 -9.10 14.43
C LEU A 313 11.47 -8.53 13.82
N SER A 314 11.81 -8.86 12.57
CA SER A 314 12.98 -8.29 11.90
C SER A 314 12.84 -6.79 11.67
N TYR A 315 11.63 -6.29 11.36
CA TYR A 315 11.40 -4.85 11.20
C TYR A 315 11.29 -4.13 12.55
N TYR A 316 10.65 -4.75 13.55
CA TYR A 316 10.53 -4.17 14.88
C TYR A 316 11.90 -4.04 15.56
N SER A 317 12.65 -5.15 15.65
CA SER A 317 13.85 -5.26 16.47
C SER A 317 15.18 -5.26 15.68
N GLY A 318 15.12 -5.08 14.36
CA GLY A 318 16.29 -5.06 13.48
C GLY A 318 16.75 -3.66 13.06
N PRO A 319 17.84 -3.58 12.28
CA PRO A 319 18.53 -2.33 11.96
C PRO A 319 17.72 -1.41 11.03
N VAL A 320 16.86 -1.97 10.17
CA VAL A 320 15.96 -1.23 9.27
C VAL A 320 14.53 -1.43 9.76
N SER A 321 13.78 -0.34 9.90
CA SER A 321 12.38 -0.39 10.38
C SER A 321 11.39 -0.72 9.27
N LEU A 322 10.13 -1.04 9.63
CA LEU A 322 9.06 -1.28 8.65
C LEU A 322 8.81 -0.02 7.81
N SER A 323 8.65 1.12 8.46
CA SER A 323 8.43 2.40 7.78
C SER A 323 9.65 2.89 7.00
N GLU A 324 10.86 2.55 7.42
CA GLU A 324 12.08 2.84 6.65
C GLU A 324 12.18 1.98 5.39
N ALA A 325 11.95 0.67 5.49
CA ALA A 325 11.92 -0.24 4.35
C ALA A 325 10.83 0.18 3.34
N LEU A 326 9.64 0.49 3.84
CA LEU A 326 8.52 0.97 3.02
C LEU A 326 8.86 2.29 2.32
N TYR A 327 9.42 3.27 3.03
CA TYR A 327 9.85 4.54 2.45
C TYR A 327 10.93 4.36 1.38
N ARG A 328 11.96 3.53 1.64
CA ARG A 328 13.01 3.23 0.66
C ARG A 328 12.42 2.60 -0.61
N SER A 329 11.44 1.70 -0.47
CA SER A 329 10.72 1.09 -1.60
C SER A 329 9.88 2.11 -2.36
N MET A 330 9.06 2.90 -1.66
CA MET A 330 8.18 3.91 -2.26
C MET A 330 8.93 5.11 -2.85
N SER A 331 10.20 5.33 -2.47
CA SER A 331 11.05 6.37 -3.06
C SER A 331 11.57 6.03 -4.46
N ALA A 332 11.35 4.80 -4.94
CA ALA A 332 11.64 4.40 -6.32
C ALA A 332 10.46 4.64 -7.29
N ASP A 333 9.28 4.97 -6.77
CA ASP A 333 8.09 5.23 -7.57
C ASP A 333 8.15 6.66 -8.19
N PRO A 334 7.84 6.84 -9.49
CA PRO A 334 7.83 8.15 -10.15
C PRO A 334 6.92 9.20 -9.51
N VAL A 335 5.88 8.83 -8.75
CA VAL A 335 4.97 9.78 -8.05
C VAL A 335 5.29 9.93 -6.55
N ALA A 336 6.51 9.56 -6.12
CA ALA A 336 6.97 9.79 -4.77
C ALA A 336 6.93 11.29 -4.39
N PRO A 337 6.48 11.67 -3.17
CA PRO A 337 6.25 10.81 -2.01
C PRO A 337 4.83 10.21 -1.88
N ILE A 338 4.72 8.89 -2.02
CA ILE A 338 3.47 8.12 -1.98
C ILE A 338 2.70 8.26 -0.65
N LEU A 339 3.42 8.28 0.48
CA LEU A 339 2.82 8.39 1.82
C LEU A 339 3.34 9.63 2.56
N ALA A 340 2.41 10.45 3.04
CA ALA A 340 2.72 11.57 3.92
C ALA A 340 3.38 11.08 5.22
N ASN A 341 4.48 11.70 5.63
CA ASN A 341 5.40 11.16 6.65
C ASN A 341 4.75 10.85 8.03
N LYS A 342 3.59 11.46 8.32
CA LYS A 342 2.70 11.14 9.45
C LYS A 342 2.21 9.68 9.51
N HIS A 343 2.30 8.90 8.43
CA HIS A 343 1.94 7.46 8.42
C HIS A 343 3.04 6.56 8.96
N TYR A 344 4.32 6.93 8.83
CA TYR A 344 5.46 6.14 9.32
C TYR A 344 5.40 5.84 10.83
N PRO A 345 5.19 6.82 11.75
CA PRO A 345 5.01 6.52 13.18
C PRO A 345 3.68 5.84 13.53
N ALA A 346 2.72 5.75 12.60
CA ALA A 346 1.53 4.92 12.76
C ALA A 346 1.81 3.45 12.43
N LEU A 347 2.58 3.18 11.37
CA LEU A 347 3.03 1.84 10.99
C LEU A 347 3.88 1.17 12.09
N GLU A 348 4.87 1.87 12.65
CA GLU A 348 5.69 1.33 13.75
C GLU A 348 4.85 1.02 15.00
N ARG A 349 3.87 1.87 15.34
CA ARG A 349 2.96 1.67 16.47
C ARG A 349 2.03 0.47 16.26
N ARG A 350 1.48 0.32 15.05
CA ARG A 350 0.64 -0.82 14.67
C ARG A 350 1.45 -2.12 14.68
N LEU A 351 2.68 -2.11 14.17
CA LEU A 351 3.60 -3.25 14.24
C LEU A 351 3.84 -3.71 15.68
N GLU A 352 4.05 -2.79 16.62
CA GLU A 352 4.14 -3.14 18.04
C GLU A 352 2.84 -3.76 18.56
N THR A 353 1.67 -3.18 18.26
CA THR A 353 0.37 -3.75 18.64
C THR A 353 0.19 -5.17 18.10
N THR A 354 0.53 -5.44 16.83
CA THR A 354 0.50 -6.79 16.25
C THR A 354 1.38 -7.75 17.03
N LEU A 355 2.63 -7.38 17.33
CA LEU A 355 3.56 -8.23 18.08
C LEU A 355 3.10 -8.47 19.54
N ARG A 356 2.49 -7.46 20.19
CA ARG A 356 1.89 -7.62 21.53
C ARG A 356 0.67 -8.56 21.49
N THR A 357 -0.13 -8.56 20.43
CA THR A 357 -1.21 -9.54 20.24
C THR A 357 -0.67 -10.96 20.04
N VAL A 358 0.40 -11.14 19.27
CA VAL A 358 1.07 -12.46 19.14
C VAL A 358 1.62 -12.94 20.50
N LEU A 359 2.28 -12.05 21.25
CA LEU A 359 2.79 -12.39 22.59
C LEU A 359 1.64 -12.78 23.54
N LYS A 360 0.50 -12.08 23.47
CA LYS A 360 -0.69 -12.43 24.25
C LYS A 360 -1.14 -13.86 23.95
N CYS A 361 -1.33 -14.22 22.68
CA CYS A 361 -1.68 -15.58 22.27
C CYS A 361 -0.67 -16.63 22.80
N LEU A 362 0.63 -16.36 22.67
CA LEU A 362 1.69 -17.25 23.15
C LEU A 362 1.75 -17.37 24.68
N SER A 363 1.28 -16.35 25.41
CA SER A 363 1.16 -16.38 26.89
C SER A 363 -0.10 -17.10 27.40
N GLN A 364 -0.98 -17.55 26.50
CA GLN A 364 -2.25 -18.23 26.81
C GLN A 364 -2.23 -19.72 26.44
N THR A 365 -1.07 -20.29 26.12
CA THR A 365 -0.89 -21.69 25.73
C THR A 365 0.44 -22.24 26.22
N ASP A 366 0.50 -23.54 26.53
CA ASP A 366 1.73 -24.25 26.88
C ASP A 366 2.48 -24.77 25.64
N SER A 367 1.85 -24.79 24.46
CA SER A 367 2.47 -25.21 23.19
C SER A 367 2.59 -24.04 22.22
N VAL A 368 3.83 -23.69 21.89
CA VAL A 368 4.20 -22.65 20.91
C VAL A 368 3.65 -23.02 19.52
N GLU A 369 3.64 -24.31 19.22
CA GLU A 369 3.21 -24.97 17.99
C GLU A 369 1.69 -24.99 17.83
N SER A 370 0.92 -24.63 18.87
CA SER A 370 -0.51 -24.34 18.74
C SER A 370 -0.78 -22.98 18.08
N VAL A 371 0.14 -22.02 18.25
CA VAL A 371 0.03 -20.64 17.73
C VAL A 371 0.85 -20.44 16.46
N ILE A 372 2.12 -20.83 16.45
CA ILE A 372 3.01 -20.58 15.31
C ILE A 372 3.01 -21.82 14.40
N ARG A 373 2.31 -21.73 13.26
CA ARG A 373 2.04 -22.88 12.36
C ARG A 373 2.27 -22.57 10.89
N THR A 374 2.73 -23.56 10.13
CA THR A 374 2.84 -23.52 8.66
C THR A 374 1.52 -23.86 7.95
N SER A 375 0.73 -24.75 8.55
CA SER A 375 -0.63 -25.14 8.14
C SER A 375 -1.53 -25.25 9.38
N PHE A 376 -2.83 -24.96 9.25
CA PHE A 376 -3.79 -25.17 10.33
C PHE A 376 -4.49 -26.52 10.20
N GLU A 377 -4.84 -27.13 11.35
CA GLU A 377 -5.61 -28.36 11.45
C GLU A 377 -6.47 -28.27 12.70
N ASN A 378 -7.79 -28.41 12.58
CA ASN A 378 -8.70 -28.40 13.71
C ASN A 378 -8.77 -29.80 14.34
N PRO A 379 -8.37 -30.00 15.62
CA PRO A 379 -8.43 -31.31 16.26
C PRO A 379 -9.87 -31.81 16.45
N ASP A 380 -10.83 -30.89 16.55
CA ASP A 380 -12.26 -31.19 16.74
C ASP A 380 -13.00 -31.50 15.42
N GLY A 381 -12.30 -31.50 14.28
CA GLY A 381 -12.86 -31.72 12.94
C GLY A 381 -13.53 -30.48 12.33
N VAL A 382 -14.36 -30.68 11.31
CA VAL A 382 -15.09 -29.60 10.61
C VAL A 382 -16.57 -29.93 10.45
N GLU A 383 -17.40 -28.89 10.38
CA GLU A 383 -18.84 -28.99 10.12
C GLU A 383 -19.12 -29.54 8.73
N ASP A 384 -20.10 -30.45 8.65
CA ASP A 384 -20.53 -31.11 7.43
C ASP A 384 -21.33 -30.15 6.52
N GLU A 385 -21.19 -30.30 5.20
CA GLU A 385 -21.49 -29.21 4.25
C GLU A 385 -22.95 -28.79 4.22
N THR A 386 -23.87 -29.72 4.52
CA THR A 386 -25.32 -29.53 4.44
C THR A 386 -25.85 -28.39 5.31
N LYS A 387 -25.23 -28.10 6.47
CA LYS A 387 -25.61 -26.96 7.32
C LYS A 387 -25.04 -25.62 6.84
N SER A 388 -23.86 -25.65 6.23
CA SER A 388 -23.13 -24.41 5.87
C SER A 388 -23.87 -23.57 4.82
N GLN A 389 -24.57 -24.24 3.90
CA GLN A 389 -25.34 -23.59 2.84
C GLN A 389 -26.65 -22.99 3.34
N GLU A 390 -27.23 -23.47 4.45
CA GLU A 390 -28.44 -22.88 5.02
C GLU A 390 -28.15 -21.54 5.73
N GLU A 391 -27.06 -21.45 6.53
CA GLU A 391 -26.70 -20.19 7.21
C GLU A 391 -26.32 -19.08 6.21
N ASP A 392 -25.47 -19.36 5.21
CA ASP A 392 -25.04 -18.32 4.26
C ASP A 392 -26.17 -17.90 3.27
N ASN A 393 -27.16 -18.77 2.98
CA ASN A 393 -28.37 -18.37 2.23
C ASN A 393 -29.38 -17.57 3.08
N ALA A 394 -29.58 -17.94 4.36
CA ALA A 394 -30.47 -17.19 5.25
C ALA A 394 -30.03 -15.73 5.43
N VAL A 395 -28.71 -15.50 5.52
CA VAL A 395 -28.11 -14.15 5.59
C VAL A 395 -28.20 -13.38 4.25
N ALA A 396 -28.49 -14.06 3.13
CA ALA A 396 -28.67 -13.43 1.82
C ALA A 396 -30.11 -12.92 1.57
N ASP A 397 -31.16 -13.54 2.13
CA ASP A 397 -32.54 -13.06 1.97
C ASP A 397 -32.84 -11.81 2.81
N ASP A 398 -32.31 -11.75 4.04
CA ASP A 398 -32.50 -10.59 4.93
C ASP A 398 -31.87 -9.30 4.36
N GLY A 399 -30.90 -9.46 3.45
CA GLY A 399 -30.31 -8.37 2.67
C GLY A 399 -31.21 -7.79 1.55
N LYS A 400 -32.38 -8.38 1.27
CA LYS A 400 -33.32 -7.93 0.21
C LYS A 400 -34.58 -7.23 0.74
N LYS A 401 -34.67 -6.94 2.04
CA LYS A 401 -35.80 -6.24 2.68
C LYS A 401 -35.35 -5.00 3.46
N ALA A 402 -34.78 -4.01 2.77
CA ALA A 402 -34.39 -2.71 3.33
C ALA A 402 -34.60 -1.56 2.34
#